data_AF-A0A6M1LQ15-F1
#
_entry.id   AF-A0A6M1LQ15-F1
#
_cell.length_a   1.000
_cell.length_b   1.000
_cell.length_c   1.000
_cell.angle_alpha   90.00
_cell.angle_beta   90.00
_cell.angle_gamma   90.00
#
_symmetry.space_group_name_H-M   'P 1'
#
loop_
_entity.id
_entity.type
_entity.pdbx_description
1 polymer ?
#
loop_
_entity_poly.entity_id
_entity_poly.type
_entity_poly.pdbx_seq_one_letter_code
_entity_poly.pdbx_strand_id
1 'polypeptide(L)'
;MLEKPDGADLLATARDVVLNELLPALPPEKAMAARMVAAAIALALRERAAVVPAMPDLAALAAEIRAGAHDPGTPTHAATATLLRDHARARAAVSAPKALGATG
;
A
#
# COMPACT_ATOMS: atom_id res chain seq x y z
N MET A 1 -25.65 20.92 -6.96
CA MET A 1 -24.65 19.90 -7.36
C MET A 1 -24.32 19.14 -6.09
N LEU A 2 -24.86 17.92 -5.90
CA LEU A 2 -24.48 17.10 -4.74
C LEU A 2 -23.07 16.58 -5.02
N GLU A 3 -22.06 17.14 -4.35
CA GLU A 3 -20.77 16.46 -4.20
C GLU A 3 -21.07 15.11 -3.53
N LYS A 4 -21.02 14.03 -4.31
CA LYS A 4 -21.03 12.69 -3.74
C LYS A 4 -19.69 12.54 -3.02
N PRO A 5 -19.68 12.24 -1.71
CA PRO A 5 -18.43 12.08 -1.00
C PRO A 5 -17.60 11.02 -1.71
N ASP A 6 -16.34 11.35 -2.01
CA ASP A 6 -15.43 10.41 -2.62
C ASP A 6 -15.20 9.25 -1.66
N GLY A 7 -14.99 8.04 -2.19
CA GLY A 7 -14.80 6.84 -1.36
C GLY A 7 -13.63 6.98 -0.36
N ALA A 8 -12.61 7.78 -0.71
CA ALA A 8 -11.51 8.11 0.19
C ALA A 8 -11.97 8.99 1.35
N ASP A 9 -12.80 9.99 1.09
CA ASP A 9 -13.32 10.87 2.14
C ASP A 9 -14.16 10.06 3.13
N LEU A 10 -15.00 9.15 2.63
CA LEU A 10 -15.80 8.25 3.48
C LEU A 10 -14.92 7.34 4.36
N LEU A 11 -13.86 6.77 3.81
CA LEU A 11 -12.92 5.94 4.57
C LEU A 11 -12.11 6.77 5.58
N ALA A 12 -11.71 8.00 5.22
CA ALA A 12 -11.02 8.91 6.13
C ALA A 12 -11.92 9.26 7.32
N THR A 13 -13.17 9.66 7.05
CA THR A 13 -14.17 9.93 8.10
C THR A 13 -14.41 8.69 8.96
N ALA A 14 -14.58 7.51 8.36
CA ALA A 14 -14.80 6.27 9.13
C ALA A 14 -13.62 5.96 10.08
N ARG A 15 -12.38 6.15 9.61
CA ARG A 15 -11.19 5.96 10.45
C ARG A 15 -11.15 6.95 11.61
N ASP A 16 -11.46 8.21 11.36
CA ASP A 16 -11.44 9.25 12.38
C ASP A 16 -12.51 8.99 13.45
N VAL A 17 -13.72 8.59 13.05
CA VAL A 17 -14.78 8.18 14.00
C VAL A 17 -14.32 7.00 14.85
N VAL A 18 -13.69 5.98 14.25
CA VAL A 18 -13.18 4.82 15.01
C VAL A 18 -12.14 5.26 16.05
N LEU A 19 -11.20 6.13 15.69
CA LEU A 19 -10.08 6.51 16.56
C LEU A 19 -10.48 7.54 17.63
N ASN A 20 -11.30 8.52 17.27
CA ASN A 20 -11.56 9.69 18.11
C ASN A 20 -12.86 9.59 18.89
N GLU A 21 -13.84 8.81 18.41
CA GLU A 21 -15.15 8.69 19.05
C GLU A 21 -15.36 7.29 19.65
N LEU A 22 -15.19 6.24 18.82
CA LEU A 22 -15.50 4.88 19.26
C LEU A 22 -14.44 4.32 20.20
N LEU A 23 -13.15 4.45 19.88
CA LEU A 23 -12.07 3.89 20.69
C LEU A 23 -12.08 4.40 22.15
N PRO A 24 -12.29 5.70 22.45
CA PRO A 24 -12.41 6.17 23.83
C PRO A 24 -13.67 5.69 24.57
N ALA A 25 -14.76 5.44 23.83
CA ALA A 25 -16.04 4.99 24.41
C ALA A 25 -16.13 3.46 24.59
N LEU A 26 -15.21 2.70 24.00
CA LEU A 26 -15.20 1.25 24.03
C LEU A 26 -14.59 0.70 25.34
N PRO A 27 -15.09 -0.47 25.81
CA PRO A 27 -14.42 -1.23 26.85
C PRO A 27 -12.97 -1.60 26.46
N PRO A 28 -12.05 -1.71 27.44
CA PRO A 28 -10.62 -1.91 27.18
C PRO A 28 -10.32 -3.18 26.36
N GLU A 29 -11.10 -4.25 26.55
CA GLU A 29 -10.99 -5.50 25.80
C GLU A 29 -11.30 -5.36 24.30
N LYS A 30 -12.00 -4.29 23.88
CA LYS A 30 -12.30 -3.99 22.47
C LYS A 30 -11.33 -3.00 21.85
N ALA A 31 -10.46 -2.36 22.64
CA ALA A 31 -9.56 -1.32 22.17
C ALA A 31 -8.58 -1.82 21.09
N MET A 32 -8.10 -3.06 21.20
CA MET A 32 -7.24 -3.65 20.17
C MET A 32 -7.98 -3.86 18.85
N ALA A 33 -9.22 -4.36 18.91
CA ALA A 33 -10.05 -4.59 17.73
C ALA A 33 -10.35 -3.27 16.99
N ALA A 34 -10.69 -2.20 17.73
CA ALA A 34 -10.91 -0.89 17.14
C ALA A 34 -9.65 -0.33 16.45
N ARG A 35 -8.47 -0.46 17.10
CA ARG A 35 -7.19 -0.07 16.46
C ARG A 35 -6.88 -0.89 15.21
N MET A 36 -7.18 -2.18 15.21
CA MET A 36 -7.02 -3.05 14.04
C MET A 36 -7.92 -2.60 12.88
N VAL A 37 -9.18 -2.25 13.15
CA VAL A 37 -10.10 -1.69 12.15
C VAL A 37 -9.57 -0.38 11.59
N ALA A 38 -9.15 0.56 12.45
CA ALA A 38 -8.58 1.83 12.00
C ALA A 38 -7.30 1.65 11.15
N ALA A 39 -6.47 0.65 11.48
CA ALA A 39 -5.29 0.29 10.71
C ALA A 39 -5.65 -0.28 9.33
N ALA A 40 -6.67 -1.14 9.25
CA ALA A 40 -7.17 -1.68 7.99
C ALA A 40 -7.74 -0.58 7.07
N ILE A 41 -8.49 0.39 7.63
CA ILE A 41 -8.99 1.53 6.86
C ILE A 41 -7.83 2.39 6.34
N ALA A 42 -6.83 2.64 7.17
CA ALA A 42 -5.62 3.38 6.75
C ALA A 42 -4.89 2.68 5.60
N LEU A 43 -4.84 1.34 5.62
CA LEU A 43 -4.26 0.55 4.55
C LEU A 43 -5.07 0.67 3.26
N ALA A 44 -6.40 0.56 3.33
CA ALA A 44 -7.29 0.70 2.17
C ALA A 44 -7.18 2.09 1.51
N LEU A 45 -7.05 3.15 2.32
CA LEU A 45 -6.80 4.51 1.82
C LEU A 45 -5.48 4.59 1.04
N ARG A 46 -4.41 3.98 1.56
CA ARG A 46 -3.11 3.95 0.87
C ARG A 46 -3.14 3.11 -0.39
N GLU A 47 -3.82 1.96 -0.38
CA GLU A 47 -4.02 1.13 -1.57
C GLU A 47 -4.71 1.92 -2.68
N ARG A 48 -5.74 2.69 -2.32
CA ARG A 48 -6.46 3.54 -3.28
C ARG A 48 -5.60 4.68 -3.83
N ALA A 49 -4.76 5.29 -3.00
CA ALA A 49 -3.85 6.37 -3.41
C ALA A 49 -2.61 5.86 -4.16
N ALA A 50 -2.26 4.59 -4.02
CA ALA A 50 -1.06 4.03 -4.60
C ALA A 50 -1.18 3.92 -6.12
N VAL A 51 -0.34 4.70 -6.81
CA VAL A 51 -0.09 4.50 -8.24
C VAL A 51 0.92 3.36 -8.36
N VAL A 52 0.42 2.14 -8.57
CA VAL A 52 1.27 0.99 -8.85
C VAL A 52 1.55 0.98 -10.35
N PRO A 53 2.83 1.01 -10.80
CA PRO A 53 3.14 0.92 -12.22
C PRO A 53 2.59 -0.39 -12.77
N ALA A 54 2.06 -0.34 -14.01
CA ALA A 54 1.59 -1.52 -14.70
C ALA A 54 2.73 -2.53 -14.79
N MET A 55 2.54 -3.69 -14.15
CA MET A 55 3.54 -4.75 -14.21
C MET A 55 3.29 -5.62 -15.44
N PRO A 56 4.37 -6.10 -16.10
CA PRO A 56 4.24 -7.22 -17.02
C PRO A 56 3.73 -8.45 -16.26
N ASP A 57 3.43 -9.52 -16.98
CA ASP A 57 3.16 -10.81 -16.36
C ASP A 57 4.32 -11.19 -15.43
N LEU A 58 4.06 -11.17 -14.11
CA LEU A 58 5.06 -11.41 -13.09
C LEU A 58 5.59 -12.84 -13.15
N ALA A 59 4.77 -13.81 -13.57
CA ALA A 59 5.20 -15.20 -13.68
C ALA A 59 6.20 -15.35 -14.82
N ALA A 60 5.91 -14.73 -15.97
CA ALA A 60 6.81 -14.70 -17.12
C ALA A 60 8.12 -13.96 -16.78
N LEU A 61 8.03 -12.75 -16.24
CA LEU A 61 9.21 -11.96 -15.84
C LEU A 61 10.08 -12.73 -14.84
N ALA A 62 9.48 -13.40 -13.85
CA ALA A 62 10.24 -14.19 -12.88
C ALA A 62 10.94 -15.40 -13.52
N ALA A 63 10.34 -16.02 -14.55
CA ALA A 63 10.97 -17.10 -15.30
C ALA A 63 12.17 -16.59 -16.11
N GLU A 64 12.04 -15.44 -16.78
CA GLU A 64 13.10 -14.78 -17.55
C GLU A 64 14.29 -14.40 -16.66
N ILE A 65 14.03 -13.82 -15.48
CA ILE A 65 15.05 -13.50 -14.49
C ILE A 65 15.81 -14.77 -14.06
N ARG A 66 15.09 -15.86 -13.73
CA ARG A 66 15.73 -17.14 -13.34
C ARG A 66 16.51 -17.78 -14.47
N ALA A 67 16.17 -17.50 -15.73
CA ALA A 67 16.89 -17.96 -16.91
C ALA A 67 18.14 -17.09 -17.23
N GLY A 68 18.40 -16.03 -16.46
CA GLY A 68 19.55 -15.13 -16.66
C GLY A 68 19.36 -14.07 -17.74
N ALA A 69 18.14 -13.92 -18.28
CA ALA A 69 17.86 -12.96 -19.37
C ALA A 69 18.06 -11.48 -18.95
N HIS A 70 18.15 -11.23 -17.66
CA HIS A 70 18.33 -9.90 -17.05
C HIS A 70 19.55 -9.84 -16.12
N ASP A 71 20.51 -10.75 -16.27
CA ASP A 71 21.73 -10.77 -15.45
C ASP A 71 22.61 -9.54 -15.69
N PRO A 72 23.50 -9.18 -14.75
CA PRO A 72 24.44 -8.07 -14.92
C PRO A 72 25.22 -8.19 -16.24
N GLY A 73 25.27 -7.09 -17.01
CA GLY A 73 25.89 -7.06 -18.33
C GLY A 73 24.92 -7.30 -19.50
N THR A 74 23.69 -7.75 -19.24
CA THR A 74 22.63 -7.76 -20.25
C THR A 74 22.08 -6.34 -20.49
N PRO A 75 21.64 -5.99 -21.71
CA PRO A 75 21.06 -4.68 -21.98
C PRO A 75 19.79 -4.37 -21.17
N THR A 76 19.07 -5.41 -20.74
CA THR A 76 17.79 -5.31 -20.05
C THR A 76 17.93 -5.26 -18.52
N HIS A 77 19.13 -5.52 -17.97
CA HIS A 77 19.39 -5.58 -16.53
C HIS A 77 18.95 -4.30 -15.80
N ALA A 78 19.43 -3.14 -16.26
CA ALA A 78 19.17 -1.86 -15.59
C ALA A 78 17.68 -1.48 -15.61
N ALA A 79 17.01 -1.72 -16.74
CA ALA A 79 15.58 -1.44 -16.89
C ALA A 79 14.74 -2.33 -15.97
N THR A 80 15.04 -3.63 -15.94
CA THR A 80 14.34 -4.60 -15.08
C THR A 80 14.55 -4.30 -13.60
N ALA A 81 15.79 -3.98 -13.20
CA ALA A 81 16.09 -3.60 -11.82
C ALA A 81 15.33 -2.33 -11.40
N THR A 82 15.17 -1.36 -12.30
CA THR A 82 14.40 -0.13 -12.01
C THR A 82 12.92 -0.41 -11.87
N LEU A 83 12.33 -1.19 -12.79
CA LEU A 83 10.94 -1.62 -12.70
C LEU A 83 10.65 -2.31 -11.37
N LEU A 84 11.48 -3.27 -10.97
CA LEU A 84 11.31 -4.01 -9.71
C LEU A 84 11.45 -3.12 -8.48
N ARG A 85 12.40 -2.18 -8.48
CA ARG A 85 12.58 -1.21 -7.40
C ARG A 85 11.37 -0.28 -7.26
N ASP A 86 10.86 0.24 -8.38
CA ASP A 86 9.71 1.14 -8.37
C ASP A 86 8.45 0.43 -7.92
N HIS A 87 8.23 -0.81 -8.40
CA HIS A 87 7.12 -1.63 -7.93
C HIS A 87 7.23 -1.96 -6.43
N ALA A 88 8.40 -2.38 -5.97
CA ALA A 88 8.63 -2.69 -4.55
C ALA A 88 8.40 -1.46 -3.66
N ARG A 89 8.86 -0.28 -4.09
CA ARG A 89 8.61 0.99 -3.37
C ARG A 89 7.12 1.33 -3.34
N ALA A 90 6.40 1.19 -4.45
CA ALA A 90 4.96 1.45 -4.50
C ALA A 90 4.18 0.52 -3.53
N ARG A 91 4.53 -0.77 -3.49
CA ARG A 91 3.92 -1.73 -2.54
C ARG A 91 4.31 -1.41 -1.08
N ALA A 92 5.56 -1.04 -0.83
CA ALA A 92 6.02 -0.69 0.52
C ALA A 92 5.36 0.60 1.04
N ALA A 93 5.07 1.58 0.19
CA ALA A 93 4.35 2.80 0.59
C ALA A 93 2.95 2.51 1.15
N VAL A 94 2.34 1.41 0.70
CA VAL A 94 1.03 0.94 1.18
C VAL A 94 1.16 0.22 2.53
N SER A 95 1.90 -0.89 2.56
CA SER A 95 1.89 -1.83 3.69
C SER A 95 2.94 -1.53 4.75
N ALA A 96 4.06 -0.91 4.38
CA ALA A 96 5.22 -0.68 5.25
C ALA A 96 5.87 0.70 5.02
N PRO A 97 5.14 1.83 5.11
CA PRO A 97 5.67 3.15 4.79
C PRO A 97 6.86 3.56 5.68
N LYS A 98 6.94 3.04 6.90
CA LYS A 98 8.09 3.24 7.80
C LYS A 98 9.39 2.65 7.26
N ALA A 99 9.32 1.56 6.48
CA ALA A 99 10.49 0.98 5.81
C ALA A 99 11.05 1.91 4.71
N LEU A 100 10.24 2.87 4.24
CA LEU A 100 10.65 3.91 3.30
C LEU A 100 11.07 5.22 4.00
N GLY A 101 11.09 5.25 5.34
CA GLY A 101 11.42 6.46 6.11
C GLY A 101 10.27 7.46 6.24
N ALA A 102 9.03 7.10 5.88
CA ALA A 102 7.88 7.97 6.14
C ALA A 102 7.60 8.07 7.64
N THR A 103 7.49 9.29 8.16
CA THR A 103 7.00 9.55 9.52
C THR A 103 5.50 9.29 9.57
N GLY A 104 5.08 8.48 10.55
CA GLY A 104 3.73 7.90 10.63
C GLY A 104 2.62 8.88 10.94
#